data_AF-A0A3C0HP12-F1
#
_entry.id   AF-A0A3C0HP12-F1
#
_cell.length_a   1.000
_cell.length_b   1.000
_cell.length_c   1.000
_cell.angle_alpha   90.00
_cell.angle_beta   90.00
_cell.angle_gamma   90.00
#
_symmetry.space_group_name_H-M   'P 1'
#
loop_
_entity.id
_entity.type
_entity.pdbx_description
1 polymer ?
#
loop_
_entity_poly.entity_id
_entity_poly.type
_entity_poly.pdbx_seq_one_letter_code
_entity_poly.pdbx_strand_id
1 'polypeptide(L)' 'AGVKFADAELIGIPHRVTFGPKAFADGEVEYTPRATGETERVSISTIADRLVETISADR' A
#
# COMPACT_ATOMS: atom_id res chain seq x y z
N ALA A 1 -7.41 3.75 14.03
CA ALA A 1 -6.97 2.61 13.19
C ALA A 1 -7.94 1.46 13.39
N GLY A 2 -8.44 0.86 12.30
CA GLY A 2 -9.25 -0.36 12.38
C GLY A 2 -8.37 -1.59 12.68
N VAL A 3 -8.97 -2.66 13.21
CA VAL A 3 -8.28 -3.90 13.62
C VAL A 3 -7.32 -4.43 12.54
N LYS A 4 -7.74 -4.38 11.27
CA LYS A 4 -6.94 -4.82 10.11
C LYS A 4 -5.59 -4.11 9.96
N PHE A 5 -5.52 -2.82 10.31
CA PHE A 5 -4.27 -2.06 10.22
C PHE A 5 -3.32 -2.42 11.36
N ALA A 6 -3.87 -2.62 12.56
CA ALA A 6 -3.10 -3.06 13.71
C ALA A 6 -2.50 -4.45 13.47
N ASP A 7 -3.27 -5.39 12.90
CA ASP A 7 -2.78 -6.73 12.57
C ASP A 7 -1.68 -6.69 11.49
N ALA A 8 -1.87 -5.90 10.43
CA ALA A 8 -0.88 -5.73 9.38
C ALA A 8 0.44 -5.12 9.89
N GLU A 9 0.34 -4.16 10.81
CA GLU A 9 1.50 -3.53 11.46
C GLU A 9 2.18 -4.48 12.44
N LEU A 10 1.41 -5.28 13.19
CA LEU A 10 1.91 -6.28 14.14
C LEU A 10 2.68 -7.40 13.43
N ILE A 11 2.13 -7.93 12.33
CA ILE A 11 2.75 -9.03 11.57
C ILE A 11 3.96 -8.54 10.77
N GLY A 12 4.11 -7.23 10.57
CA GLY A 12 5.28 -6.69 9.91
C GLY A 12 5.18 -6.66 8.38
N ILE A 13 3.97 -6.50 7.82
CA ILE A 13 3.79 -6.47 6.36
C ILE A 13 4.62 -5.30 5.77
N PRO A 14 5.57 -5.57 4.85
CA PRO A 14 6.45 -4.52 4.30
C PRO A 14 5.74 -3.48 3.46
N HIS A 15 4.68 -3.88 2.75
CA HIS A 15 3.94 -3.05 1.80
C HIS A 15 2.44 -3.22 2.01
N ARG A 16 1.73 -2.13 2.30
CA ARG A 16 0.27 -2.13 2.48
C ARG A 16 -0.41 -1.36 1.36
N VAL A 17 -1.41 -1.98 0.73
CA VAL A 17 -2.29 -1.32 -0.24
C VAL A 17 -3.71 -1.34 0.30
N THR A 18 -4.32 -0.16 0.42
CA THR A 18 -5.65 0.03 1.00
C THR A 18 -6.63 0.50 -0.07
N PHE A 19 -7.72 -0.25 -0.21
CA PHE A 19 -8.83 0.06 -1.12
C PHE A 19 -9.94 0.75 -0.33
N GLY A 20 -9.83 2.08 -0.20
CA GLY A 20 -10.86 2.91 0.42
C GLY A 20 -11.89 3.38 -0.62
N PRO A 21 -13.18 3.53 -0.25
CA PRO A 21 -14.25 3.87 -1.21
C PRO A 21 -14.01 5.19 -1.94
N LYS A 22 -13.35 6.16 -1.29
CA LYS A 22 -13.03 7.47 -1.89
C LYS A 22 -11.95 7.35 -2.98
N ALA A 23 -10.77 6.85 -2.62
CA ALA A 23 -9.67 6.70 -3.58
C ALA A 23 -10.06 5.75 -4.72
N PHE A 24 -10.79 4.68 -4.41
CA PHE A 24 -11.23 3.71 -5.41
C PHE A 24 -12.19 4.32 -6.44
N ALA A 25 -13.07 5.24 -6.03
CA ALA A 25 -13.93 5.97 -6.96
C ALA A 25 -13.13 6.87 -7.92
N ASP A 26 -11.96 7.34 -7.49
CA ASP A 26 -11.03 8.15 -8.29
C ASP A 26 -10.07 7.28 -9.13
N GLY A 27 -10.19 5.95 -9.10
CA GLY A 27 -9.29 5.01 -9.80
C GLY A 27 -7.94 4.79 -9.11
N GLU A 28 -7.85 5.15 -7.83
CA GLU A 28 -6.62 5.17 -7.04
C GLU A 28 -6.71 4.23 -5.82
N VAL A 29 -5.55 3.87 -5.29
CA VAL A 29 -5.38 3.15 -4.02
C VAL A 29 -4.42 3.90 -3.12
N GLU A 30 -4.50 3.64 -1.83
CA GLU A 30 -3.56 4.18 -0.86
C GLU A 30 -2.46 3.16 -0.59
N TYR A 31 -1.23 3.50 -0.96
CA TYR A 31 -0.06 2.67 -0.73
C TYR A 31 0.75 3.21 0.45
N THR A 32 1.11 2.34 1.39
CA THR A 32 1.95 2.65 2.56
C THR A 32 3.11 1.65 2.65
N PRO A 33 4.36 2.05 2.37
CA PRO A 33 5.54 1.25 2.71
C PRO A 33 5.78 1.29 4.21
N ARG A 34 6.13 0.15 4.82
CA ARG A 34 6.50 0.09 6.24
C ARG A 34 7.78 0.87 6.54
N ALA A 35 8.73 0.86 5.60
CA ALA A 35 10.04 1.49 5.77
C ALA A 35 9.94 3.01 6.02
N THR A 36 9.03 3.69 5.33
CA THR A 36 8.82 5.14 5.47
C THR A 36 7.61 5.48 6.33
N GLY A 37 6.57 4.63 6.34
CA GLY A 37 5.29 4.90 6.98
C GLY A 37 4.43 5.95 6.24
N GLU A 38 4.92 6.49 5.12
CA GLU A 38 4.22 7.51 4.35
C GLU A 38 3.14 6.88 3.48
N THR A 39 1.97 7.52 3.42
CA THR A 39 0.86 7.05 2.57
C THR A 39 0.74 7.93 1.36
N GLU A 40 0.73 7.32 0.18
CA GLU A 40 0.57 8.00 -1.09
C GLU A 40 -0.57 7.39 -1.90
N ARG A 41 -1.13 8.19 -2.81
CA ARG A 41 -2.13 7.71 -3.77
C ARG A 41 -1.46 7.27 -5.05
N VAL A 42 -1.85 6.09 -5.50
CA VAL A 42 -1.29 5.46 -6.70
C VAL A 42 -2.44 4.90 -7.52
N SER A 43 -2.34 5.02 -8.84
CA SER A 43 -3.32 4.44 -9.73
C SER A 43 -3.43 2.93 -9.55
N ILE A 44 -4.66 2.43 -9.54
CA ILE A 44 -4.95 0.99 -9.53
C ILE A 44 -4.26 0.29 -10.71
N SER A 45 -4.14 0.99 -11.84
CA SER A 45 -3.53 0.42 -13.05
C SER A 45 -2.02 0.20 -12.94
N THR A 46 -1.33 0.93 -12.05
CA THR A 46 0.14 0.92 -11.97
C THR A 46 0.68 0.34 -10.66
N ILE A 47 -0.16 0.14 -9.65
CA ILE A 47 0.29 -0.29 -8.32
C ILE A 47 1.00 -1.66 -8.33
N ALA A 48 0.55 -2.59 -9.18
CA ALA A 48 1.15 -3.92 -9.26
C ALA A 48 2.60 -3.86 -9.77
N ASP A 49 2.83 -3.14 -10.87
CA ASP A 49 4.17 -2.96 -11.46
C ASP A 49 5.11 -2.27 -10.47
N ARG A 50 4.62 -1.22 -9.81
CA ARG A 50 5.38 -0.50 -8.78
C ARG A 50 5.81 -1.42 -7.62
N LEU A 51 4.92 -2.29 -7.14
CA LEU A 51 5.26 -3.23 -6.07
C LEU A 51 6.32 -4.24 -6.52
N VAL A 52 6.21 -4.77 -7.74
CA VAL A 52 7.20 -5.70 -8.30
C VAL A 52 8.57 -5.05 -8.42
N GLU A 53 8.62 -3.81 -8.93
CA GLU A 53 9.86 -3.03 -9.03
C GLU A 53 10.49 -2.80 -7.66
N THR A 54 9.69 -2.32 -6.69
CA THR A 54 10.16 -2.04 -5.33
C THR A 54 10.71 -3.29 -4.64
N ILE A 55 9.96 -4.39 -4.68
CA ILE A 55 10.34 -5.65 -4.03
C ILE A 55 11.59 -6.27 -4.68
N SER A 56 11.75 -6.10 -5.99
CA SER A 56 12.91 -6.61 -6.72
C SER A 56 14.17 -5.78 -6.47
N ALA A 57 14.03 -4.48 -6.21
CA ALA A 57 15.15 -3.59 -5.89
C ALA A 57 15.68 -3.77 -4.46
N ASP A 58 14.81 -4.19 -3.52
CA ASP A 58 15.16 -4.47 -2.12
C ASP A 58 15.80 -5.86 -1.90
N ARG A 59 15.88 -6.69 -2.96
CA ARG A 59 16.50 -8.02 -2.96
C ARG A 59 17.97 -7.97 -3.36
#